data_AF-A0AAC8TFU0-F1
#
_entry.id   AF-A0AAC8TFU0-F1
#
_cell.length_a   1.000
_cell.length_b   1.000
_cell.length_c   1.000
_cell.angle_alpha   90.00
_cell.angle_beta   90.00
_cell.angle_gamma   90.00
#
_symmetry.space_group_name_H-M   'P 1'
#
loop_
_entity.id
_entity.type
_entity.pdbx_description
1 polymer ?
#
loop_
_entity_poly.entity_id
_entity_poly.type
_entity_poly.pdbx_seq_one_letter_code
_entity_poly.pdbx_strand_id
1 'polypeptide(L)'
;MANIVSIALSPRVLTLVVGDTAQLSLVAFTLDGASFPLSEGSFSPLDASGAVTVSSSGLVTAVSAGTVRVQARPVGSVVTPQEATLTVLPTLESGRRLIVVDAASRRPLAGVEVLGCDAPPASGPCPTPVTVTTDAFGVALFPGFTGTTASFSAASSEPRADGRPRYDRVSVVATPARDVLLPLGENPVHGAAGFNAGISFNEVHSSGELSLGVSVLSAGDPTAVDLSNLFGETFLVPIPGLTQRIPVPGSVVAYASLGLAGNTELKARSYGLGQAGRRTAVAFAGKLPLARATNLRTTDLLAYTGALDYALQAFTPITHLPYVPDETDLDGDGLCSDTTRCTGSEDLPAYSRFTGLTHRPRREQLRRTEVVIPHLPSGFDTAVVAAVELSSEAGLMPVGLASQTAGAAQPDGTRPVQPVLLRSGAPYGGAEAGTPGVWVFAASATSGASISGSIVRAASLPTRVSMPTFLPVPTAAYTPASRALTPSATSWNALAGAGAGLARVTLTGAQGRHVVFFALVAGGGALQVPDSPAGASADPAGETGVSLEVAALRLSPGVSAEGLLDAPGVNLLQFPVVLDAYSRSRPP
;
A
#
# COMPACT_ATOMS: atom_id res chain seq x y z
N MET A 1 -16.03 0.05 -32.12
CA MET A 1 -16.01 0.13 -30.65
C MET A 1 -15.65 -1.24 -30.11
N ALA A 2 -14.68 -1.32 -29.19
CA ALA A 2 -14.41 -2.56 -28.47
C ALA A 2 -15.70 -3.03 -27.77
N ASN A 3 -15.97 -4.34 -27.74
CA ASN A 3 -17.17 -4.88 -27.12
C ASN A 3 -16.99 -4.82 -25.59
N ILE A 4 -17.43 -3.70 -24.98
CA ILE A 4 -17.37 -3.47 -23.54
C ILE A 4 -18.38 -4.41 -22.88
N VAL A 5 -17.91 -5.25 -21.94
CA VAL A 5 -18.75 -6.22 -21.21
C VAL A 5 -19.06 -5.77 -19.79
N SER A 6 -18.22 -4.93 -19.18
CA SER A 6 -18.48 -4.33 -17.87
C SER A 6 -17.72 -3.01 -17.71
N ILE A 7 -18.06 -2.27 -16.65
CA ILE A 7 -17.37 -1.04 -16.26
C ILE A 7 -17.14 -1.00 -14.74
N ALA A 8 -16.15 -0.21 -14.34
CA ALA A 8 -15.90 0.19 -12.97
C ALA A 8 -15.85 1.72 -12.86
N LEU A 9 -16.35 2.24 -11.74
CA LEU A 9 -16.21 3.64 -11.35
C LEU A 9 -15.11 3.76 -10.29
N SER A 10 -14.33 4.83 -10.36
CA SER A 10 -13.29 5.19 -9.40
C SER A 10 -13.28 6.70 -9.16
N PRO A 11 -13.14 7.18 -7.92
CA PRO A 11 -13.40 6.44 -6.67
C PRO A 11 -14.89 6.13 -6.48
N ARG A 12 -15.21 5.04 -5.75
CA ARG A 12 -16.60 4.69 -5.40
C ARG A 12 -17.14 5.41 -4.16
N VAL A 13 -16.26 5.88 -3.29
CA VAL A 13 -16.62 6.55 -2.05
C VAL A 13 -15.73 7.77 -1.89
N LEU A 14 -16.34 8.90 -1.58
CA LEU A 14 -15.68 10.16 -1.34
C LEU A 14 -16.33 10.90 -0.18
N THR A 15 -15.49 11.57 0.61
CA THR A 15 -15.91 12.62 1.53
C THR A 15 -15.27 13.92 1.04
N LEU A 16 -16.09 14.96 0.88
CA LEU A 16 -15.71 16.26 0.37
C LEU A 16 -16.19 17.34 1.33
N VAL A 17 -15.54 18.50 1.32
CA VAL A 17 -16.04 19.73 1.95
C VAL A 17 -16.69 20.60 0.88
N VAL A 18 -17.72 21.39 1.23
CA VAL A 18 -18.30 22.38 0.30
C VAL A 18 -17.20 23.26 -0.30
N GLY A 19 -17.19 23.35 -1.63
CA GLY A 19 -16.14 24.02 -2.41
C GLY A 19 -15.11 23.06 -3.04
N ASP A 20 -14.98 21.84 -2.52
CA ASP A 20 -14.03 20.85 -3.04
C ASP A 20 -14.41 20.33 -4.42
N THR A 21 -13.40 19.84 -5.13
CA THR A 21 -13.57 19.14 -6.39
C THR A 21 -12.92 17.77 -6.36
N ALA A 22 -13.55 16.79 -7.01
CA ALA A 22 -12.98 15.46 -7.20
C ALA A 22 -13.28 14.92 -8.60
N GLN A 23 -12.33 14.17 -9.16
CA GLN A 23 -12.47 13.56 -10.47
C GLN A 23 -12.98 12.12 -10.32
N LEU A 24 -14.13 11.82 -10.91
CA LEU A 24 -14.61 10.46 -11.13
C LEU A 24 -14.12 9.96 -12.49
N SER A 25 -13.71 8.70 -12.58
CA SER A 25 -13.26 8.06 -13.80
C SER A 25 -13.97 6.72 -14.00
N LEU A 26 -14.26 6.42 -15.26
CA LEU A 26 -14.79 5.13 -15.68
C LEU A 26 -13.68 4.29 -16.30
N VAL A 27 -13.71 3.00 -15.99
CA VAL A 27 -12.81 2.00 -16.55
C VAL A 27 -13.68 0.92 -17.18
N ALA A 28 -13.55 0.72 -18.49
CA ALA A 28 -14.23 -0.31 -19.25
C ALA A 28 -13.45 -1.62 -19.20
N PHE A 29 -14.17 -2.73 -19.31
CA PHE A 29 -13.60 -4.06 -19.49
C PHE A 29 -14.15 -4.70 -20.76
N THR A 30 -13.31 -5.39 -21.50
CA THR A 30 -13.67 -6.14 -22.72
C THR A 30 -13.73 -7.64 -22.45
N LEU A 31 -14.36 -8.39 -23.38
CA LEU A 31 -14.50 -9.84 -23.25
C LEU A 31 -13.15 -10.59 -23.20
N ASP A 32 -12.13 -10.04 -23.85
CA ASP A 32 -10.75 -10.55 -23.79
C ASP A 32 -9.99 -10.09 -22.53
N GLY A 33 -10.70 -9.52 -21.55
CA GLY A 33 -10.16 -9.14 -20.25
C GLY A 33 -9.26 -7.91 -20.29
N ALA A 34 -9.29 -7.11 -21.36
CA ALA A 34 -8.62 -5.81 -21.37
C ALA A 34 -9.43 -4.78 -20.59
N SER A 35 -8.72 -3.96 -19.84
CA SER A 35 -9.13 -2.63 -19.36
C SER A 35 -9.39 -1.60 -20.46
N PHE A 36 -10.00 -0.43 -20.25
CA PHE A 36 -9.52 0.91 -20.71
C PHE A 36 -10.16 2.04 -19.91
N PRO A 37 -9.42 3.09 -19.53
CA PRO A 37 -10.07 4.29 -19.02
C PRO A 37 -10.95 4.85 -20.13
N LEU A 38 -12.18 5.22 -19.77
CA LEU A 38 -13.12 5.82 -20.70
C LEU A 38 -12.91 7.33 -20.68
N SER A 39 -12.58 7.89 -21.84
CA SER A 39 -12.48 9.34 -22.04
C SER A 39 -13.85 10.03 -22.03
N GLU A 40 -14.92 9.26 -22.30
CA GLU A 40 -16.29 9.74 -22.33
C GLU A 40 -17.20 8.86 -21.47
N GLY A 41 -17.90 9.50 -20.55
CA GLY A 41 -18.94 8.90 -19.72
C GLY A 41 -20.10 9.88 -19.59
N SER A 42 -21.29 9.36 -19.29
CA SER A 42 -22.36 10.18 -18.74
C SER A 42 -22.36 9.98 -17.24
N PHE A 43 -22.21 11.08 -16.52
CA PHE A 43 -22.25 11.13 -15.08
C PHE A 43 -23.46 11.96 -14.67
N SER A 44 -24.27 11.44 -13.77
CA SER A 44 -25.49 12.13 -13.31
C SER A 44 -25.73 11.87 -11.83
N PRO A 45 -25.99 12.90 -11.02
CA PRO A 45 -26.48 12.70 -9.66
C PRO A 45 -27.85 11.99 -9.74
N LEU A 46 -28.00 10.91 -8.97
CA LEU A 46 -29.26 10.16 -8.86
C LEU A 46 -30.21 10.81 -7.87
N ASP A 47 -29.65 11.32 -6.78
CA ASP A 47 -30.41 11.93 -5.71
C ASP A 47 -30.49 13.45 -5.97
N ALA A 48 -31.69 14.04 -5.90
CA ALA A 48 -31.95 15.44 -6.26
C ALA A 48 -31.43 16.46 -5.21
N SER A 49 -30.40 16.12 -4.43
CA SER A 49 -30.01 16.85 -3.22
C SER A 49 -29.29 18.18 -3.46
N GLY A 50 -28.97 18.54 -4.71
CA GLY A 50 -28.25 19.78 -5.03
C GLY A 50 -26.83 19.87 -4.44
N ALA A 51 -26.39 18.84 -3.71
CA ALA A 51 -25.16 18.81 -2.93
C ALA A 51 -23.90 18.84 -3.79
N VAL A 52 -23.99 18.37 -5.04
CA VAL A 52 -22.89 18.40 -6.00
C VAL A 52 -23.39 18.79 -7.39
N THR A 53 -22.51 19.40 -8.17
CA THR A 53 -22.60 19.39 -9.63
C THR A 53 -21.59 18.39 -10.20
N VAL A 54 -21.93 17.82 -11.36
CA VAL A 54 -21.10 16.84 -12.05
C VAL A 54 -21.04 17.21 -13.52
N SER A 55 -19.82 17.33 -14.06
CA SER A 55 -19.61 17.56 -15.48
C SER A 55 -19.72 16.25 -16.29
N SER A 56 -19.83 16.38 -17.61
CA SER A 56 -19.72 15.23 -18.53
C SER A 56 -18.36 14.53 -18.49
N SER A 57 -17.32 15.20 -18.02
CA SER A 57 -15.99 14.60 -17.81
C SER A 57 -15.87 13.89 -16.45
N GLY A 58 -16.91 13.89 -15.61
CA GLY A 58 -16.87 13.28 -14.28
C GLY A 58 -16.23 14.16 -13.20
N LEU A 59 -16.00 15.45 -13.47
CA LEU A 59 -15.56 16.39 -12.46
C LEU A 59 -16.74 16.73 -11.54
N VAL A 60 -16.63 16.36 -10.28
CA VAL A 60 -17.58 16.68 -9.22
C VAL A 60 -17.15 17.99 -8.57
N THR A 61 -18.09 18.88 -8.31
CA THR A 61 -17.90 20.04 -7.43
C THR A 61 -18.90 19.98 -6.29
N ALA A 62 -18.42 20.05 -5.05
CA ALA A 62 -19.23 20.10 -3.85
C ALA A 62 -19.87 21.48 -3.67
N VAL A 63 -21.20 21.53 -3.61
CA VAL A 63 -21.99 22.77 -3.59
C VAL A 63 -22.67 22.99 -2.24
N SER A 64 -23.26 21.95 -1.66
CA SER A 64 -23.92 22.03 -0.35
C SER A 64 -23.75 20.73 0.42
N ALA A 65 -23.82 20.80 1.74
CA ALA A 65 -23.71 19.63 2.59
C ALA A 65 -24.83 18.60 2.29
N GLY A 66 -24.49 17.32 2.35
CA GLY A 66 -25.41 16.22 2.10
C GLY A 66 -24.75 15.00 1.47
N THR A 67 -25.49 13.90 1.41
CA THR A 67 -25.07 12.69 0.70
C THR A 67 -25.74 12.63 -0.67
N VAL A 68 -24.98 12.22 -1.68
CA VAL A 68 -25.45 12.07 -3.05
C VAL A 68 -24.82 10.86 -3.70
N ARG A 69 -25.62 10.08 -4.43
CA ARG A 69 -25.10 9.07 -5.35
C ARG A 69 -24.93 9.67 -6.73
N VAL A 70 -23.77 9.44 -7.33
CA VAL A 70 -23.50 9.78 -8.73
C VAL A 70 -23.46 8.48 -9.52
N GLN A 71 -24.34 8.37 -10.51
CA GLN A 71 -24.33 7.28 -11.46
C GLN A 71 -23.44 7.62 -12.64
N ALA A 72 -22.65 6.65 -13.08
CA ALA A 72 -21.77 6.74 -14.22
C ALA A 72 -22.14 5.64 -15.23
N ARG A 73 -22.28 6.03 -16.51
CA ARG A 73 -22.54 5.12 -17.62
C ARG A 73 -21.59 5.42 -18.77
N PRO A 74 -21.09 4.40 -19.48
CA PRO A 74 -20.35 4.63 -20.71
C PRO A 74 -21.29 5.15 -21.79
N VAL A 75 -20.79 6.06 -22.63
CA VAL A 75 -21.55 6.56 -23.78
C VAL A 75 -21.63 5.46 -24.85
N GLY A 76 -22.84 5.18 -25.36
CA GLY A 76 -23.04 4.25 -26.48
C GLY A 76 -22.89 2.76 -26.15
N SER A 77 -22.88 2.36 -24.88
CA SER A 77 -22.85 0.95 -24.45
C SER A 77 -23.99 0.62 -23.47
N VAL A 78 -24.46 -0.62 -23.50
CA VAL A 78 -25.58 -1.14 -22.70
C VAL A 78 -25.16 -1.81 -21.40
N VAL A 79 -23.91 -1.66 -20.98
CA VAL A 79 -23.41 -2.24 -19.73
C VAL A 79 -24.03 -1.58 -18.51
N THR A 80 -24.16 -2.36 -17.43
CA THR A 80 -24.76 -1.92 -16.18
C THR A 80 -24.04 -0.67 -15.63
N PRO A 81 -24.78 0.41 -15.29
CA PRO A 81 -24.23 1.59 -14.66
C PRO A 81 -23.47 1.27 -13.37
N GLN A 82 -22.51 2.11 -13.01
CA GLN A 82 -21.85 2.07 -11.70
C GLN A 82 -22.18 3.32 -10.90
N GLU A 83 -22.10 3.22 -9.58
CA GLU A 83 -22.44 4.32 -8.68
C GLU A 83 -21.28 4.62 -7.71
N ALA A 84 -21.11 5.91 -7.42
CA ALA A 84 -20.27 6.41 -6.35
C ALA A 84 -21.14 7.10 -5.31
N THR A 85 -20.81 6.90 -4.04
CA THR A 85 -21.44 7.59 -2.91
C THR A 85 -20.53 8.71 -2.44
N LEU A 86 -21.05 9.92 -2.45
CA LEU A 86 -20.34 11.13 -2.04
C LEU A 86 -21.00 11.70 -0.79
N THR A 87 -20.19 12.03 0.20
CA THR A 87 -20.60 12.75 1.41
C THR A 87 -19.99 14.14 1.37
N VAL A 88 -20.82 15.16 1.27
CA VAL A 88 -20.38 16.56 1.31
C VAL A 88 -20.63 17.11 2.71
N LEU A 89 -19.56 17.59 3.34
CA LEU A 89 -19.56 18.23 4.64
C LEU A 89 -19.61 19.76 4.48
N PRO A 90 -20.25 20.51 5.40
CA PRO A 90 -20.27 21.96 5.33
C PRO A 90 -18.87 22.55 5.47
N THR A 91 -18.65 23.77 4.98
CA THR A 91 -17.41 24.51 5.27
C THR A 91 -17.30 24.76 6.78
N LEU A 92 -16.10 24.58 7.33
CA LEU A 92 -15.88 24.80 8.76
C LEU A 92 -15.74 26.29 9.09
N GLU A 93 -16.69 26.82 9.86
CA GLU A 93 -16.68 28.25 10.25
C GLU A 93 -15.65 28.54 11.35
N SER A 94 -15.70 27.81 12.47
CA SER A 94 -14.83 27.98 13.64
C SER A 94 -14.31 26.64 14.18
N GLY A 95 -13.25 26.68 14.98
CA GLY A 95 -12.67 25.48 15.58
C GLY A 95 -11.95 24.58 14.58
N ARG A 96 -11.93 23.28 14.88
CA ARG A 96 -11.33 22.22 14.05
C ARG A 96 -12.30 21.06 13.86
N ARG A 97 -12.10 20.31 12.80
CA ARG A 97 -12.84 19.10 12.46
C ARG A 97 -11.87 17.99 12.12
N LEU A 98 -12.15 16.80 12.65
CA LEU A 98 -11.48 15.57 12.25
C LEU A 98 -12.46 14.70 11.47
N ILE A 99 -12.00 14.13 10.36
CA ILE A 99 -12.75 13.20 9.52
C ILE A 99 -12.02 11.86 9.57
N VAL A 100 -12.69 10.86 10.11
CA VAL A 100 -12.15 9.51 10.28
C VAL A 100 -12.78 8.58 9.25
N VAL A 101 -11.94 7.92 8.49
CA VAL A 101 -12.37 7.00 7.43
C VAL A 101 -11.61 5.68 7.51
N ASP A 102 -12.21 4.63 6.99
CA ASP A 102 -11.55 3.36 6.74
C ASP A 102 -10.55 3.53 5.58
N ALA A 103 -9.27 3.25 5.79
CA ALA A 103 -8.23 3.49 4.79
C ALA A 103 -8.42 2.63 3.51
N ALA A 104 -9.06 1.47 3.65
CA ALA A 104 -9.20 0.47 2.60
C ALA A 104 -10.41 0.73 1.68
N SER A 105 -11.53 1.18 2.25
CA SER A 105 -12.81 1.41 1.59
C SER A 105 -13.17 2.89 1.46
N ARG A 106 -12.44 3.78 2.15
CA ARG A 106 -12.66 5.23 2.25
C ARG A 106 -14.02 5.61 2.85
N ARG A 107 -14.71 4.66 3.46
CA ARG A 107 -16.00 4.91 4.11
C ARG A 107 -15.78 5.66 5.42
N PRO A 108 -16.64 6.64 5.76
CA PRO A 108 -16.60 7.25 7.07
C PRO A 108 -16.82 6.23 8.19
N LEU A 109 -16.11 6.40 9.31
CA LEU A 109 -16.20 5.54 10.48
C LEU A 109 -16.91 6.27 11.62
N ALA A 110 -18.09 5.80 11.99
CA ALA A 110 -18.90 6.35 13.07
C ALA A 110 -18.53 5.75 14.44
N GLY A 111 -18.72 6.51 15.52
CA GLY A 111 -18.46 6.05 16.89
C GLY A 111 -16.98 5.87 17.24
N VAL A 112 -16.06 6.32 16.38
CA VAL A 112 -14.62 6.32 16.66
C VAL A 112 -14.33 7.40 17.68
N GLU A 113 -13.57 7.05 18.72
CA GLU A 113 -13.12 8.04 19.69
C GLU A 113 -11.92 8.81 19.18
N VAL A 114 -12.00 10.13 19.34
CA VAL A 114 -10.98 11.08 18.95
C VAL A 114 -10.57 11.89 20.17
N LEU A 115 -9.31 11.75 20.56
CA LEU A 115 -8.66 12.61 21.54
C LEU A 115 -8.02 13.79 20.82
N GLY A 116 -8.42 15.01 21.18
CA GLY A 116 -7.85 16.25 20.69
C GLY A 116 -7.07 16.98 21.78
N CYS A 117 -5.98 17.64 21.38
CA CYS A 117 -5.22 18.58 22.20
C CYS A 117 -5.03 19.90 21.44
N ASP A 118 -5.64 20.99 21.94
CA ASP A 118 -5.41 22.33 21.40
C ASP A 118 -4.09 22.90 21.91
N ALA A 119 -3.28 23.49 21.03
CA ALA A 119 -1.94 24.00 21.35
C ALA A 119 -1.07 22.98 22.14
N PRO A 120 -0.78 21.80 21.55
CA PRO A 120 -0.07 20.73 22.24
C PRO A 120 1.31 21.21 22.72
N PRO A 121 1.73 20.86 23.96
CA PRO A 121 3.04 21.24 24.46
C PRO A 121 4.16 20.51 23.70
N ALA A 122 5.36 21.08 23.70
CA ALA A 122 6.54 20.44 23.10
C ALA A 122 6.95 19.14 23.82
N SER A 123 6.62 19.02 25.11
CA SER A 123 6.87 17.82 25.91
C SER A 123 5.82 17.66 27.01
N GLY A 124 5.57 16.41 27.41
CA GLY A 124 4.58 16.07 28.43
C GLY A 124 3.16 15.86 27.86
N PRO A 125 2.22 15.35 28.69
CA PRO A 125 0.88 15.03 28.25
C PRO A 125 0.08 16.29 27.88
N CYS A 126 -1.03 16.10 27.15
CA CYS A 126 -1.94 17.20 26.88
C CYS A 126 -2.50 17.77 28.21
N PRO A 127 -2.43 19.08 28.45
CA PRO A 127 -2.94 19.67 29.70
C PRO A 127 -4.46 19.54 29.86
N THR A 128 -5.19 19.74 28.76
CA THR A 128 -6.65 19.73 28.71
C THR A 128 -7.13 18.95 27.49
N PRO A 129 -7.01 17.61 27.50
CA PRO A 129 -7.46 16.79 26.39
C PRO A 129 -8.99 16.83 26.29
N VAL A 130 -9.50 16.83 25.06
CA VAL A 130 -10.94 16.74 24.78
C VAL A 130 -11.19 15.48 23.96
N THR A 131 -12.11 14.64 24.41
CA THR A 131 -12.53 13.44 23.67
C THR A 131 -13.87 13.69 23.01
N VAL A 132 -13.97 13.38 21.73
CA VAL A 132 -15.20 13.47 20.92
C VAL A 132 -15.35 12.15 20.16
N THR A 133 -16.59 11.66 20.00
CA THR A 133 -16.89 10.52 19.14
C THR A 133 -17.32 10.98 17.76
N THR A 134 -16.93 10.26 16.72
CA THR A 134 -17.35 10.58 15.37
C THR A 134 -18.83 10.29 15.14
N ASP A 135 -19.48 11.14 14.35
CA ASP A 135 -20.86 10.94 13.91
C ASP A 135 -20.98 9.92 12.75
N ALA A 136 -22.19 9.77 12.18
CA ALA A 136 -22.45 8.86 11.06
C ALA A 136 -21.63 9.19 9.78
N PHE A 137 -21.11 10.41 9.66
CA PHE A 137 -20.25 10.87 8.57
C PHE A 137 -18.76 10.81 8.93
N GLY A 138 -18.41 10.14 10.03
CA GLY A 138 -17.04 10.01 10.52
C GLY A 138 -16.47 11.32 11.06
N VAL A 139 -17.31 12.30 11.39
CA VAL A 139 -16.88 13.64 11.78
C VAL A 139 -16.84 13.79 13.30
N ALA A 140 -15.71 14.27 13.82
CA ALA A 140 -15.58 14.78 15.18
C ALA A 140 -15.27 16.29 15.14
N LEU A 141 -16.11 17.09 15.80
CA LEU A 141 -15.98 18.55 15.84
C LEU A 141 -15.36 19.03 17.15
N PHE A 142 -14.40 19.94 17.03
CA PHE A 142 -13.69 20.58 18.13
C PHE A 142 -13.89 22.11 18.03
N PRO A 143 -15.08 22.63 18.37
CA PRO A 143 -15.42 24.04 18.15
C PRO A 143 -14.53 25.00 18.98
N GLY A 144 -14.06 24.55 20.15
CA GLY A 144 -13.19 25.34 21.03
C GLY A 144 -11.71 25.33 20.66
N PHE A 145 -11.30 24.59 19.62
CA PHE A 145 -9.88 24.46 19.28
C PHE A 145 -9.48 25.60 18.35
N THR A 146 -8.84 26.62 18.91
CA THR A 146 -8.46 27.86 18.22
C THR A 146 -6.97 28.11 18.23
N GLY A 147 -6.18 27.23 18.85
CA GLY A 147 -4.73 27.26 18.82
C GLY A 147 -4.17 27.21 17.41
N THR A 148 -2.93 27.70 17.26
CA THR A 148 -2.20 27.69 15.97
C THR A 148 -2.00 26.29 15.45
N THR A 149 -1.80 25.32 16.34
CA THR A 149 -1.71 23.89 16.03
C THR A 149 -2.57 23.07 16.99
N ALA A 150 -2.93 21.87 16.56
CA ALA A 150 -3.60 20.87 17.39
C ALA A 150 -3.02 19.48 17.12
N SER A 151 -3.08 18.60 18.12
CA SER A 151 -2.81 17.17 17.96
C SER A 151 -4.09 16.38 18.08
N PHE A 152 -4.21 15.32 17.28
CA PHE A 152 -5.36 14.42 17.31
C PHE A 152 -4.91 12.97 17.34
N SER A 153 -5.70 12.12 18.01
CA SER A 153 -5.50 10.68 18.09
C SER A 153 -6.86 10.00 17.94
N ALA A 154 -7.02 9.18 16.91
CA ALA A 154 -8.25 8.44 16.62
C ALA A 154 -8.03 6.94 16.85
N ALA A 155 -8.92 6.32 17.62
CA ALA A 155 -8.90 4.89 17.89
C ALA A 155 -10.32 4.33 17.84
N SER A 156 -10.55 3.35 16.96
CA SER A 156 -11.82 2.64 16.92
C SER A 156 -11.87 1.61 18.05
N SER A 157 -12.99 1.56 18.76
CA SER A 157 -13.30 0.51 19.74
C SER A 157 -13.86 -0.76 19.08
N GLU A 158 -14.09 -0.73 17.76
CA GLU A 158 -14.62 -1.87 17.01
C GLU A 158 -13.64 -3.06 17.05
N PRO A 159 -14.05 -4.21 17.59
CA PRO A 159 -13.23 -5.42 17.57
C PRO A 159 -13.40 -6.18 16.24
N ARG A 160 -12.37 -6.95 15.87
CA ARG A 160 -12.51 -8.03 14.87
C ARG A 160 -13.23 -9.23 15.48
N ALA A 161 -13.50 -10.23 14.65
CA ALA A 161 -14.12 -11.48 15.07
C ALA A 161 -13.33 -12.25 16.16
N ASP A 162 -12.03 -12.03 16.29
CA ASP A 162 -11.16 -12.61 17.32
C ASP A 162 -11.08 -11.78 18.61
N GLY A 163 -11.87 -10.70 18.72
CA GLY A 163 -11.90 -9.81 19.89
C GLY A 163 -10.75 -8.80 19.95
N ARG A 164 -9.83 -8.80 18.97
CA ARG A 164 -8.71 -7.85 18.90
C ARG A 164 -9.11 -6.54 18.22
N PRO A 165 -8.36 -5.43 18.42
CA PRO A 165 -8.65 -4.18 17.74
C PRO A 165 -8.69 -4.37 16.21
N ARG A 166 -9.73 -3.86 15.56
CA ARG A 166 -9.87 -3.92 14.10
C ARG A 166 -8.94 -2.97 13.36
N TYR A 167 -8.83 -1.75 13.85
CA TYR A 167 -8.10 -0.69 13.18
C TYR A 167 -6.80 -0.36 13.91
N ASP A 168 -5.81 0.09 13.15
CA ASP A 168 -4.69 0.88 13.68
C ASP A 168 -5.23 2.10 14.42
N ARG A 169 -4.52 2.51 15.45
CA ARG A 169 -4.66 3.87 15.95
C ARG A 169 -3.89 4.81 15.04
N VAL A 170 -4.47 5.97 14.75
CA VAL A 170 -3.80 6.99 13.94
C VAL A 170 -3.78 8.33 14.67
N SER A 171 -2.63 8.99 14.66
CA SER A 171 -2.49 10.33 15.22
C SER A 171 -1.81 11.28 14.24
N VAL A 172 -2.11 12.56 14.44
CA VAL A 172 -1.34 13.66 13.88
C VAL A 172 -0.86 14.56 15.02
N VAL A 173 0.37 15.03 14.94
CA VAL A 173 0.96 15.90 15.97
C VAL A 173 1.13 17.32 15.45
N ALA A 174 0.68 18.29 16.25
CA ALA A 174 0.89 19.72 16.05
C ALA A 174 0.57 20.21 14.63
N THR A 175 -0.53 19.73 14.03
CA THR A 175 -0.95 20.16 12.69
C THR A 175 -1.64 21.53 12.74
N PRO A 176 -1.36 22.45 11.81
CA PRO A 176 -2.11 23.69 11.65
C PRO A 176 -3.43 23.48 10.89
N ALA A 177 -3.63 22.33 10.23
CA ALA A 177 -4.82 22.05 9.43
C ALA A 177 -6.09 22.04 10.29
N ARG A 178 -7.13 22.71 9.79
CA ARG A 178 -8.42 22.83 10.50
C ARG A 178 -9.37 21.68 10.18
N ASP A 179 -9.29 21.12 8.99
CA ASP A 179 -10.07 19.97 8.54
C ASP A 179 -9.14 18.78 8.36
N VAL A 180 -8.90 17.98 9.40
CA VAL A 180 -7.91 16.90 9.32
C VAL A 180 -8.56 15.59 8.91
N LEU A 181 -7.98 14.85 7.95
CA LEU A 181 -8.44 13.52 7.57
C LEU A 181 -7.49 12.44 8.11
N LEU A 182 -8.02 11.50 8.91
CA LEU A 182 -7.27 10.35 9.42
C LEU A 182 -7.84 9.04 8.86
N PRO A 183 -7.09 8.35 7.97
CA PRO A 183 -7.49 7.05 7.48
C PRO A 183 -6.99 5.95 8.43
N LEU A 184 -7.92 5.17 8.97
CA LEU A 184 -7.62 4.05 9.86
C LEU A 184 -7.40 2.78 9.03
N GLY A 185 -6.16 2.30 9.05
CA GLY A 185 -5.79 1.03 8.43
C GLY A 185 -6.28 -0.16 9.23
N GLU A 186 -6.53 -1.31 8.59
CA GLU A 186 -6.74 -2.57 9.32
C GLU A 186 -5.47 -2.91 10.10
N ASN A 187 -5.64 -3.28 11.38
CA ASN A 187 -4.54 -3.61 12.28
C ASN A 187 -3.88 -4.93 11.86
N PRO A 188 -2.60 -4.92 11.43
CA PRO A 188 -1.93 -6.13 10.94
C PRO A 188 -1.43 -7.04 12.06
N VAL A 189 -1.59 -6.68 13.33
CA VAL A 189 -1.16 -7.52 14.45
C VAL A 189 -2.15 -8.69 14.59
N HIS A 190 -1.63 -9.91 14.39
CA HIS A 190 -2.43 -11.15 14.35
C HIS A 190 -3.53 -11.17 13.28
N GLY A 191 -3.28 -10.49 12.17
CA GLY A 191 -4.15 -10.50 11.01
C GLY A 191 -3.37 -10.20 9.75
N ALA A 192 -3.88 -10.67 8.63
CA ALA A 192 -3.34 -10.32 7.33
C ALA A 192 -4.46 -10.17 6.31
N ALA A 193 -4.15 -9.40 5.29
CA ALA A 193 -4.93 -9.37 4.07
C ALA A 193 -4.10 -10.02 2.96
N GLY A 194 -4.77 -10.66 2.01
CA GLY A 194 -4.07 -11.37 0.95
C GLY A 194 -5.01 -12.03 -0.03
N PHE A 195 -4.42 -12.92 -0.82
CA PHE A 195 -5.12 -13.65 -1.86
C PHE A 195 -4.55 -15.07 -1.96
N ASN A 196 -5.35 -15.96 -2.54
CA ASN A 196 -4.82 -17.17 -3.15
C ASN A 196 -5.03 -17.09 -4.66
N ALA A 197 -4.06 -17.54 -5.47
CA ALA A 197 -4.20 -17.48 -6.93
C ALA A 197 -3.77 -18.78 -7.61
N GLY A 198 -4.59 -19.20 -8.58
CA GLY A 198 -4.19 -20.13 -9.62
C GLY A 198 -3.64 -19.38 -10.83
N ILE A 199 -2.59 -19.90 -11.45
CA ILE A 199 -1.99 -19.33 -12.66
C ILE A 199 -2.00 -20.40 -13.75
N SER A 200 -2.61 -20.08 -14.91
CA SER A 200 -2.57 -20.93 -16.09
C SER A 200 -1.32 -20.68 -16.94
N PHE A 201 -0.71 -21.76 -17.43
CA PHE A 201 0.47 -21.72 -18.30
C PHE A 201 0.16 -22.17 -19.74
N ASN A 202 -1.11 -22.23 -20.11
CA ASN A 202 -1.53 -22.73 -21.42
C ASN A 202 -1.28 -21.73 -22.54
N GLU A 203 -1.39 -20.44 -22.23
CA GLU A 203 -1.27 -19.33 -23.19
C GLU A 203 0.09 -18.60 -23.09
N VAL A 204 1.04 -19.10 -22.29
CA VAL A 204 2.37 -18.48 -22.18
C VAL A 204 3.25 -18.86 -23.38
N HIS A 205 3.97 -17.90 -23.93
CA HIS A 205 4.74 -18.04 -25.18
C HIS A 205 6.09 -18.75 -24.99
N SER A 206 6.69 -18.59 -23.82
CA SER A 206 7.98 -19.20 -23.47
C SER A 206 7.92 -20.74 -23.38
N SER A 207 9.06 -21.41 -23.57
CA SER A 207 9.24 -22.87 -23.48
C SER A 207 10.29 -23.26 -22.43
N GLY A 208 10.11 -24.41 -21.80
CA GLY A 208 11.04 -24.95 -20.80
C GLY A 208 10.36 -26.01 -19.93
N GLU A 209 11.15 -26.71 -19.12
CA GLU A 209 10.66 -27.78 -18.24
C GLU A 209 10.07 -27.24 -16.93
N LEU A 210 10.48 -26.04 -16.49
CA LEU A 210 9.97 -25.38 -15.28
C LEU A 210 8.96 -24.31 -15.66
N SER A 211 7.69 -24.50 -15.31
CA SER A 211 6.67 -23.45 -15.38
C SER A 211 6.67 -22.66 -14.08
N LEU A 212 6.89 -21.36 -14.17
CA LEU A 212 7.01 -20.45 -13.03
C LEU A 212 6.07 -19.26 -13.20
N GLY A 213 5.25 -19.01 -12.18
CA GLY A 213 4.34 -17.88 -12.12
C GLY A 213 4.51 -17.11 -10.82
N VAL A 214 4.31 -15.80 -10.87
CA VAL A 214 4.32 -14.90 -9.71
C VAL A 214 3.04 -14.08 -9.78
N SER A 215 2.33 -13.95 -8.67
CA SER A 215 1.18 -13.04 -8.56
C SER A 215 1.43 -12.00 -7.47
N VAL A 216 1.12 -10.74 -7.71
CA VAL A 216 1.28 -9.65 -6.72
C VAL A 216 0.08 -8.71 -6.74
N LEU A 217 -0.15 -8.02 -5.62
CA LEU A 217 -1.18 -6.99 -5.47
C LEU A 217 -0.58 -5.57 -5.51
N SER A 218 -1.43 -4.60 -5.83
CA SER A 218 -1.11 -3.18 -5.65
C SER A 218 -0.97 -2.82 -4.16
N ALA A 219 -0.12 -1.84 -3.88
CA ALA A 219 0.11 -1.31 -2.54
C ALA A 219 -0.59 0.05 -2.36
N GLY A 220 -1.59 0.10 -1.48
CA GLY A 220 -2.24 1.35 -1.05
C GLY A 220 -1.35 2.26 -0.20
N ASP A 221 -0.35 1.70 0.47
CA ASP A 221 0.70 2.46 1.15
C ASP A 221 2.08 2.00 0.66
N PRO A 222 2.74 2.77 -0.24
CA PRO A 222 4.03 2.40 -0.80
C PRO A 222 5.14 2.26 0.25
N THR A 223 5.04 2.96 1.38
CA THR A 223 6.06 2.91 2.43
C THR A 223 5.99 1.62 3.25
N ALA A 224 4.86 0.92 3.22
CA ALA A 224 4.74 -0.39 3.81
C ALA A 224 5.47 -1.46 2.98
N VAL A 225 5.69 -1.26 1.67
CA VAL A 225 6.17 -2.32 0.78
C VAL A 225 7.64 -2.69 1.01
N ASP A 226 7.91 -3.98 1.10
CA ASP A 226 9.24 -4.61 1.11
C ASP A 226 9.19 -5.94 0.34
N LEU A 227 10.32 -6.66 0.24
CA LEU A 227 10.37 -7.93 -0.49
C LEU A 227 9.46 -9.00 0.13
N SER A 228 9.35 -9.02 1.45
CA SER A 228 8.56 -10.03 2.17
C SER A 228 7.06 -9.82 1.96
N ASN A 229 6.55 -8.59 2.00
CA ASN A 229 5.13 -8.36 1.73
C ASN A 229 4.76 -8.34 0.24
N LEU A 230 5.71 -8.01 -0.65
CA LEU A 230 5.45 -8.05 -2.09
C LEU A 230 5.31 -9.49 -2.59
N PHE A 231 6.12 -10.41 -2.06
CA PHE A 231 6.16 -11.80 -2.50
C PHE A 231 5.60 -12.81 -1.50
N GLY A 232 5.18 -12.37 -0.32
CA GLY A 232 4.73 -13.24 0.75
C GLY A 232 5.87 -13.94 1.49
N GLU A 233 5.49 -14.73 2.48
CA GLU A 233 6.38 -15.57 3.29
C GLU A 233 7.08 -16.63 2.43
N THR A 234 8.11 -17.27 2.97
CA THR A 234 8.85 -18.32 2.25
C THR A 234 8.31 -19.69 2.63
N PHE A 235 7.91 -20.47 1.64
CA PHE A 235 7.42 -21.84 1.80
C PHE A 235 8.55 -22.83 1.48
N LEU A 236 8.74 -23.86 2.30
CA LEU A 236 9.70 -24.93 2.08
C LEU A 236 9.04 -26.08 1.31
N VAL A 237 9.24 -26.08 -0.01
CA VAL A 237 8.58 -26.98 -0.94
C VAL A 237 9.43 -28.24 -1.20
N PRO A 238 8.91 -29.46 -0.99
CA PRO A 238 9.62 -30.68 -1.37
C PRO A 238 9.65 -30.87 -2.89
N ILE A 239 10.78 -31.34 -3.43
CA ILE A 239 10.85 -31.74 -4.84
C ILE A 239 10.57 -33.25 -4.95
N PRO A 240 9.54 -33.68 -5.70
CA PRO A 240 9.25 -35.10 -5.86
C PRO A 240 10.45 -35.87 -6.43
N GLY A 241 10.81 -36.97 -5.75
CA GLY A 241 11.95 -37.81 -6.11
C GLY A 241 13.31 -37.35 -5.53
N LEU A 242 13.38 -36.23 -4.83
CA LEU A 242 14.56 -35.77 -4.10
C LEU A 242 14.24 -35.62 -2.59
N THR A 243 15.26 -35.75 -1.75
CA THR A 243 15.14 -35.52 -0.30
C THR A 243 15.23 -34.04 0.09
N GLN A 244 15.51 -33.16 -0.86
CA GLN A 244 15.72 -31.73 -0.64
C GLN A 244 14.41 -30.95 -0.70
N ARG A 245 14.23 -29.99 0.22
CA ARG A 245 13.23 -28.92 0.13
C ARG A 245 13.88 -27.65 -0.43
N ILE A 246 13.14 -26.89 -1.22
CA ILE A 246 13.58 -25.60 -1.76
C ILE A 246 12.72 -24.45 -1.20
N PRO A 247 13.33 -23.30 -0.88
CA PRO A 247 12.58 -22.12 -0.47
C PRO A 247 11.88 -21.50 -1.69
N VAL A 248 10.57 -21.30 -1.59
CA VAL A 248 9.73 -20.73 -2.64
C VAL A 248 8.86 -19.63 -2.03
N PRO A 249 8.93 -18.37 -2.51
CA PRO A 249 8.06 -17.31 -2.01
C PRO A 249 6.57 -17.62 -2.16
N GLY A 250 5.74 -17.16 -1.21
CA GLY A 250 4.32 -17.47 -1.11
C GLY A 250 3.55 -17.08 -2.37
N SER A 251 3.87 -15.94 -2.96
CA SER A 251 3.29 -15.44 -4.22
C SER A 251 3.56 -16.32 -5.46
N VAL A 252 4.46 -17.30 -5.38
CA VAL A 252 4.93 -18.09 -6.52
C VAL A 252 4.08 -19.34 -6.73
N VAL A 253 3.86 -19.66 -8.00
CA VAL A 253 3.35 -20.94 -8.50
C VAL A 253 4.45 -21.61 -9.31
N ALA A 254 4.68 -22.91 -9.09
CA ALA A 254 5.71 -23.65 -9.79
C ALA A 254 5.26 -25.08 -10.14
N TYR A 255 5.53 -25.48 -11.40
CA TYR A 255 5.36 -26.84 -11.90
C TYR A 255 6.62 -27.26 -12.65
N ALA A 256 7.01 -28.53 -12.57
CA ALA A 256 8.16 -29.07 -13.29
C ALA A 256 7.75 -30.26 -14.15
N SER A 257 8.21 -30.30 -15.40
CA SER A 257 8.08 -31.44 -16.30
C SER A 257 9.32 -32.32 -16.17
N LEU A 258 9.22 -33.41 -15.39
CA LEU A 258 10.35 -34.30 -15.06
C LEU A 258 10.44 -35.55 -15.96
N GLY A 259 9.93 -35.50 -17.20
CA GLY A 259 9.97 -36.61 -18.16
C GLY A 259 8.58 -37.19 -18.48
N LEU A 260 8.48 -38.52 -18.68
CA LEU A 260 7.28 -39.21 -19.21
C LEU A 260 6.01 -39.14 -18.34
N ALA A 261 6.06 -38.52 -17.16
CA ALA A 261 4.98 -38.52 -16.18
C ALA A 261 4.14 -37.22 -16.13
N GLY A 262 4.23 -36.35 -17.14
CA GLY A 262 3.49 -35.08 -17.17
C GLY A 262 4.06 -34.01 -16.24
N ASN A 263 3.29 -32.95 -15.98
CA ASN A 263 3.70 -31.86 -15.10
C ASN A 263 3.57 -32.28 -13.63
N THR A 264 4.70 -32.29 -12.93
CA THR A 264 4.77 -32.44 -11.48
C THR A 264 4.48 -31.09 -10.82
N GLU A 265 3.49 -31.04 -9.93
CA GLU A 265 3.22 -29.86 -9.12
C GLU A 265 4.31 -29.70 -8.06
N LEU A 266 4.98 -28.55 -8.03
CA LEU A 266 5.88 -28.19 -6.94
C LEU A 266 5.10 -27.34 -5.92
N LYS A 267 4.50 -26.25 -6.41
CA LYS A 267 3.63 -25.37 -5.62
C LYS A 267 2.51 -24.87 -6.51
N ALA A 268 1.33 -25.48 -6.39
CA ALA A 268 0.22 -25.26 -7.32
C ALA A 268 -0.52 -23.92 -7.13
N ARG A 269 -0.39 -23.29 -5.95
CA ARG A 269 -1.10 -22.06 -5.59
C ARG A 269 -0.16 -20.98 -5.11
N SER A 270 -0.46 -19.75 -5.53
CA SER A 270 0.09 -18.54 -4.95
C SER A 270 -0.68 -18.23 -3.66
N TYR A 271 0.05 -17.96 -2.59
CA TYR A 271 -0.39 -17.52 -1.28
C TYR A 271 0.29 -16.19 -1.00
N GLY A 272 -0.28 -15.13 -1.58
CA GLY A 272 0.32 -13.80 -1.51
C GLY A 272 -0.30 -12.96 -0.40
N LEU A 273 0.56 -12.20 0.29
CA LEU A 273 0.15 -11.18 1.23
C LEU A 273 -0.10 -9.85 0.50
N GLY A 274 -0.84 -8.96 1.14
CA GLY A 274 -1.10 -7.64 0.60
C GLY A 274 -1.84 -6.76 1.60
N GLN A 275 -2.48 -5.71 1.08
CA GLN A 275 -3.23 -4.75 1.87
C GLN A 275 -4.72 -4.85 1.58
N ALA A 276 -5.53 -4.79 2.62
CA ALA A 276 -6.99 -4.79 2.49
C ALA A 276 -7.49 -3.60 1.69
N GLY A 277 -8.70 -3.74 1.13
CA GLY A 277 -9.35 -2.75 0.29
C GLY A 277 -9.42 -3.17 -1.15
N ARG A 278 -9.82 -2.23 -2.00
CA ARG A 278 -9.94 -2.46 -3.44
C ARG A 278 -8.56 -2.37 -4.07
N ARG A 279 -8.01 -3.48 -4.58
CA ARG A 279 -6.66 -3.59 -5.12
C ARG A 279 -6.65 -4.02 -6.58
N THR A 280 -5.52 -3.87 -7.25
CA THR A 280 -5.26 -4.48 -8.55
C THR A 280 -4.33 -5.68 -8.33
N ALA A 281 -4.49 -6.73 -9.12
CA ALA A 281 -3.61 -7.90 -9.12
C ALA A 281 -2.95 -8.05 -10.49
N VAL A 282 -1.69 -8.48 -10.51
CA VAL A 282 -0.98 -8.88 -11.73
C VAL A 282 -0.40 -10.25 -11.48
N ALA A 283 -0.39 -11.06 -12.53
CA ALA A 283 0.43 -12.25 -12.56
C ALA A 283 1.40 -12.20 -13.74
N PHE A 284 2.62 -12.65 -13.49
CA PHE A 284 3.64 -12.92 -14.49
C PHE A 284 3.82 -14.44 -14.59
N ALA A 285 3.92 -15.00 -15.79
CA ALA A 285 4.16 -16.43 -15.96
C ALA A 285 4.97 -16.75 -17.21
N GLY A 286 5.77 -17.81 -17.10
CA GLY A 286 6.52 -18.35 -18.22
C GLY A 286 7.14 -19.70 -17.90
N LYS A 287 7.90 -20.22 -18.87
CA LYS A 287 8.56 -21.52 -18.83
C LYS A 287 10.07 -21.32 -19.01
N LEU A 288 10.84 -21.97 -18.16
CA LEU A 288 12.28 -21.80 -18.01
C LEU A 288 12.96 -23.18 -17.99
N PRO A 289 14.28 -23.27 -18.23
CA PRO A 289 15.03 -24.51 -18.03
C PRO A 289 15.00 -24.97 -16.57
N LEU A 290 14.88 -26.28 -16.32
CA LEU A 290 14.78 -26.86 -14.96
C LEU A 290 15.94 -26.46 -14.03
N ALA A 291 17.14 -26.25 -14.58
CA ALA A 291 18.33 -25.83 -13.82
C ALA A 291 18.15 -24.50 -13.06
N ARG A 292 17.10 -23.73 -13.35
CA ARG A 292 16.75 -22.49 -12.63
C ARG A 292 15.98 -22.74 -11.33
N ALA A 293 15.42 -23.94 -11.11
CA ALA A 293 14.62 -24.26 -9.92
C ALA A 293 15.42 -24.26 -8.60
N THR A 294 16.75 -24.39 -8.66
CA THR A 294 17.61 -24.39 -7.47
C THR A 294 17.94 -22.97 -6.95
N ASN A 295 17.53 -21.91 -7.67
CA ASN A 295 17.82 -20.51 -7.36
C ASN A 295 16.55 -19.63 -7.35
N LEU A 296 15.47 -20.05 -6.67
CA LEU A 296 14.18 -19.34 -6.66
C LEU A 296 14.08 -18.22 -5.60
N ARG A 297 15.20 -17.56 -5.24
CA ARG A 297 15.13 -16.43 -4.30
C ARG A 297 14.33 -15.29 -4.92
N THR A 298 13.68 -14.49 -4.09
CA THR A 298 12.83 -13.36 -4.52
C THR A 298 13.50 -12.43 -5.54
N THR A 299 14.78 -12.09 -5.32
CA THR A 299 15.57 -11.25 -6.24
C THR A 299 15.93 -11.95 -7.54
N ASP A 300 16.07 -13.27 -7.53
CA ASP A 300 16.36 -14.03 -8.75
C ASP A 300 15.10 -14.15 -9.62
N LEU A 301 13.92 -14.33 -8.99
CA LEU A 301 12.63 -14.33 -9.69
C LEU A 301 12.38 -13.03 -10.45
N LEU A 302 12.71 -11.89 -9.81
CA LEU A 302 12.61 -10.56 -10.40
C LEU A 302 13.48 -10.39 -11.65
N ALA A 303 14.62 -11.07 -11.76
CA ALA A 303 15.44 -11.01 -12.97
C ALA A 303 14.76 -11.70 -14.17
N TYR A 304 13.85 -12.63 -13.92
CA TYR A 304 13.15 -13.37 -14.97
C TYR A 304 11.83 -12.73 -15.40
N THR A 305 11.21 -11.89 -14.55
CA THR A 305 9.88 -11.33 -14.83
C THR A 305 9.80 -10.62 -16.17
N GLY A 306 10.84 -9.93 -16.62
CA GLY A 306 10.86 -9.26 -17.93
C GLY A 306 10.78 -10.19 -19.16
N ALA A 307 10.98 -11.50 -18.99
CA ALA A 307 10.82 -12.50 -20.04
C ALA A 307 9.48 -13.27 -19.96
N LEU A 308 8.66 -12.99 -18.93
CA LEU A 308 7.39 -13.65 -18.69
C LEU A 308 6.24 -12.89 -19.38
N ASP A 309 5.18 -13.62 -19.71
CA ASP A 309 3.90 -13.02 -20.06
C ASP A 309 3.18 -12.53 -18.81
N TYR A 310 2.27 -11.58 -18.96
CA TYR A 310 1.49 -11.06 -17.86
C TYR A 310 -0.03 -11.10 -18.08
N ALA A 311 -0.78 -11.02 -16.98
CA ALA A 311 -2.21 -10.73 -16.93
C ALA A 311 -2.49 -9.75 -15.79
N LEU A 312 -3.44 -8.84 -15.99
CA LEU A 312 -3.86 -7.86 -15.00
C LEU A 312 -5.34 -8.04 -14.67
N GLN A 313 -5.67 -7.89 -13.40
CA GLN A 313 -7.03 -7.91 -12.88
C GLN A 313 -7.23 -6.68 -11.99
N ALA A 314 -7.96 -5.68 -12.51
CA ALA A 314 -8.22 -4.45 -11.78
C ALA A 314 -9.34 -4.63 -10.73
N PHE A 315 -9.25 -3.87 -9.64
CA PHE A 315 -10.33 -3.67 -8.66
C PHE A 315 -10.87 -4.94 -7.96
N THR A 316 -9.98 -5.80 -7.50
CA THR A 316 -10.25 -6.93 -6.62
C THR A 316 -10.47 -6.46 -5.17
N PRO A 317 -11.58 -6.82 -4.51
CA PRO A 317 -11.74 -6.60 -3.07
C PRO A 317 -10.84 -7.55 -2.29
N ILE A 318 -9.97 -7.01 -1.44
CA ILE A 318 -9.09 -7.77 -0.56
C ILE A 318 -9.54 -7.54 0.87
N THR A 319 -9.81 -8.62 1.59
CA THR A 319 -10.33 -8.58 2.97
C THR A 319 -9.20 -8.87 3.96
N HIS A 320 -9.18 -8.15 5.07
CA HIS A 320 -8.32 -8.46 6.20
C HIS A 320 -8.95 -9.55 7.07
N LEU A 321 -8.20 -10.59 7.42
CA LEU A 321 -8.68 -11.71 8.22
C LEU A 321 -7.73 -11.96 9.41
N PRO A 322 -8.25 -12.44 10.55
CA PRO A 322 -7.41 -12.99 11.61
C PRO A 322 -6.56 -14.16 11.12
N TYR A 323 -5.40 -14.31 11.74
CA TYR A 323 -4.60 -15.52 11.60
C TYR A 323 -5.40 -16.74 12.07
N VAL A 324 -5.02 -17.90 11.55
CA VAL A 324 -5.60 -19.19 11.89
C VAL A 324 -4.48 -20.12 12.33
N PRO A 325 -4.77 -21.08 13.22
CA PRO A 325 -3.80 -22.12 13.57
C PRO A 325 -3.31 -22.82 12.29
N ASP A 326 -2.00 -22.99 12.14
CA ASP A 326 -1.51 -23.91 11.11
C ASP A 326 -1.70 -25.33 11.63
N GLU A 327 -2.66 -26.08 11.11
CA GLU A 327 -2.90 -27.46 11.55
C GLU A 327 -2.06 -28.49 10.80
N THR A 328 -1.46 -28.11 9.66
CA THR A 328 -0.92 -29.08 8.69
C THR A 328 0.49 -28.79 8.21
N ASP A 329 1.20 -27.82 8.80
CA ASP A 329 2.53 -27.38 8.35
C ASP A 329 2.43 -26.92 6.89
N LEU A 330 1.55 -25.93 6.65
CA LEU A 330 1.18 -25.47 5.31
C LEU A 330 2.37 -24.84 4.58
N ASP A 331 3.26 -24.15 5.30
CA ASP A 331 4.45 -23.53 4.76
C ASP A 331 5.70 -24.44 4.83
N GLY A 332 5.64 -25.53 5.58
CA GLY A 332 6.64 -26.59 5.59
C GLY A 332 7.85 -26.28 6.48
N ASP A 333 7.73 -25.36 7.42
CA ASP A 333 8.80 -24.98 8.36
C ASP A 333 8.93 -25.93 9.57
N GLY A 334 7.94 -26.80 9.78
CA GLY A 334 7.92 -27.80 10.86
C GLY A 334 7.27 -27.33 12.17
N LEU A 335 6.63 -26.16 12.16
CA LEU A 335 5.75 -25.64 13.20
C LEU A 335 4.30 -25.79 12.76
N CYS A 336 3.45 -26.31 13.64
CA CYS A 336 2.01 -26.36 13.43
C CYS A 336 1.31 -26.64 14.76
N SER A 337 0.11 -26.11 14.93
CA SER A 337 -0.76 -26.31 16.09
C SER A 337 -1.01 -27.78 16.45
N ASP A 338 -0.95 -28.71 15.49
CA ASP A 338 -0.89 -30.15 15.77
C ASP A 338 0.54 -30.58 16.15
N THR A 339 0.88 -30.44 17.43
CA THR A 339 2.19 -30.81 17.98
C THR A 339 2.50 -32.31 17.94
N THR A 340 1.57 -33.16 17.48
CA THR A 340 1.88 -34.57 17.18
C THR A 340 2.55 -34.73 15.81
N ARG A 341 2.38 -33.75 14.93
CA ARG A 341 3.00 -33.69 13.59
C ARG A 341 4.21 -32.77 13.55
N CYS A 342 4.21 -31.73 14.40
CA CYS A 342 5.17 -30.64 14.37
C CYS A 342 5.86 -30.44 15.72
N THR A 343 6.98 -29.71 15.72
CA THR A 343 7.81 -29.51 16.92
C THR A 343 7.41 -28.32 17.78
N GLY A 344 6.47 -27.49 17.31
CA GLY A 344 5.93 -26.32 17.99
C GLY A 344 4.65 -25.85 17.31
N SER A 345 3.96 -24.86 17.89
CA SER A 345 2.70 -24.32 17.39
C SER A 345 2.88 -22.90 16.85
N GLU A 346 2.18 -22.60 15.76
CA GLU A 346 2.11 -21.27 15.18
C GLU A 346 0.73 -20.98 14.56
N ASP A 347 0.48 -19.69 14.34
CA ASP A 347 -0.68 -19.18 13.60
C ASP A 347 -0.19 -18.55 12.30
N LEU A 348 -0.87 -18.85 11.19
CA LEU A 348 -0.56 -18.33 9.86
C LEU A 348 -1.69 -17.45 9.32
N PRO A 349 -1.41 -16.63 8.29
CA PRO A 349 -2.44 -16.00 7.49
C PRO A 349 -3.50 -17.01 7.01
N ALA A 350 -4.77 -16.58 6.99
CA ALA A 350 -5.89 -17.45 6.62
C ALA A 350 -5.99 -17.68 5.09
N TYR A 351 -4.93 -18.22 4.48
CA TYR A 351 -4.74 -18.37 3.05
C TYR A 351 -5.92 -19.06 2.31
N SER A 352 -6.57 -20.04 2.95
CA SER A 352 -7.73 -20.74 2.40
C SER A 352 -9.01 -19.88 2.32
N ARG A 353 -9.11 -18.85 3.17
CA ARG A 353 -10.24 -17.91 3.24
C ARG A 353 -9.96 -16.59 2.50
N PHE A 354 -8.71 -16.36 2.10
CA PHE A 354 -8.37 -15.22 1.27
C PHE A 354 -9.07 -15.24 -0.09
N THR A 355 -9.11 -14.07 -0.72
CA THR A 355 -9.77 -13.88 -2.00
C THR A 355 -9.12 -14.77 -3.06
N GLY A 356 -9.92 -15.60 -3.71
CA GLY A 356 -9.45 -16.48 -4.78
C GLY A 356 -9.36 -15.77 -6.12
N LEU A 357 -8.17 -15.82 -6.73
CA LEU A 357 -7.87 -15.26 -8.04
C LEU A 357 -7.52 -16.36 -9.03
N THR A 358 -7.75 -16.09 -10.31
CA THR A 358 -7.35 -16.98 -11.40
C THR A 358 -6.77 -16.13 -12.51
N HIS A 359 -5.50 -16.36 -12.81
CA HIS A 359 -4.78 -15.62 -13.83
C HIS A 359 -4.54 -16.46 -15.08
N ARG A 360 -4.62 -15.82 -16.24
CA ARG A 360 -4.24 -16.38 -17.54
C ARG A 360 -3.26 -15.44 -18.24
N PRO A 361 -1.97 -15.44 -17.82
CA PRO A 361 -0.95 -14.63 -18.46
C PRO A 361 -0.79 -15.04 -19.93
N ARG A 362 -0.87 -14.04 -20.81
CA ARG A 362 -0.85 -14.22 -22.27
C ARG A 362 -0.37 -12.99 -23.04
N ARG A 363 0.08 -11.96 -22.32
CA ARG A 363 0.52 -10.69 -22.91
C ARG A 363 2.01 -10.55 -22.74
N GLU A 364 2.73 -10.33 -23.83
CA GLU A 364 4.16 -10.07 -23.78
C GLU A 364 4.47 -8.67 -23.21
N GLN A 365 5.61 -8.55 -22.53
CA GLN A 365 6.14 -7.28 -22.02
C GLN A 365 6.98 -6.57 -23.08
N LEU A 366 6.30 -5.90 -24.00
CA LEU A 366 6.92 -5.28 -25.17
C LEU A 366 7.56 -3.91 -24.89
N ARG A 367 7.15 -3.21 -23.84
CA ARG A 367 7.70 -1.88 -23.52
C ARG A 367 9.06 -2.03 -22.87
N ARG A 368 10.02 -1.23 -23.34
CA ARG A 368 11.38 -1.18 -22.81
C ARG A 368 11.68 0.22 -22.31
N THR A 369 12.14 0.30 -21.07
CA THR A 369 12.54 1.53 -20.41
C THR A 369 13.89 1.32 -19.75
N GLU A 370 14.88 2.11 -20.12
CA GLU A 370 16.15 2.15 -19.41
C GLU A 370 16.01 2.98 -18.13
N VAL A 371 16.28 2.37 -16.98
CA VAL A 371 16.21 3.03 -15.68
C VAL A 371 17.62 3.28 -15.17
N VAL A 372 18.00 4.55 -15.06
CA VAL A 372 19.26 4.98 -14.48
C VAL A 372 19.06 5.17 -12.99
N ILE A 373 19.73 4.33 -12.20
CA ILE A 373 19.58 4.27 -10.74
C ILE A 373 20.75 5.01 -10.09
N PRO A 374 20.52 5.92 -9.12
CA PRO A 374 21.60 6.52 -8.35
C PRO A 374 22.33 5.47 -7.51
N HIS A 375 23.45 5.84 -6.89
CA HIS A 375 24.14 4.93 -5.98
C HIS A 375 23.20 4.52 -4.83
N LEU A 376 23.20 3.23 -4.47
CA LEU A 376 22.46 2.77 -3.30
C LEU A 376 23.11 3.32 -2.04
N PRO A 377 22.33 3.78 -1.06
CA PRO A 377 22.87 4.14 0.25
C PRO A 377 23.58 2.97 0.93
N SER A 378 24.46 3.29 1.88
CA SER A 378 25.13 2.29 2.72
C SER A 378 24.10 1.39 3.42
N GLY A 379 24.42 0.09 3.50
CA GLY A 379 23.54 -0.94 4.07
C GLY A 379 22.60 -1.61 3.06
N PHE A 380 22.48 -1.08 1.83
CA PHE A 380 21.72 -1.71 0.76
C PHE A 380 22.64 -2.30 -0.31
N ASP A 381 22.24 -3.42 -0.91
CA ASP A 381 23.02 -4.13 -1.93
C ASP A 381 22.21 -4.48 -3.18
N THR A 382 20.90 -4.26 -3.16
CA THR A 382 19.98 -4.65 -4.23
C THR A 382 19.01 -3.52 -4.54
N ALA A 383 18.88 -3.18 -5.82
CA ALA A 383 17.83 -2.31 -6.33
C ALA A 383 16.70 -3.16 -6.92
N VAL A 384 15.46 -2.90 -6.53
CA VAL A 384 14.27 -3.43 -7.19
C VAL A 384 13.63 -2.31 -7.99
N VAL A 385 13.34 -2.60 -9.25
CA VAL A 385 12.83 -1.65 -10.23
C VAL A 385 11.48 -2.15 -10.72
N ALA A 386 10.48 -1.27 -10.68
CA ALA A 386 9.14 -1.57 -11.16
C ALA A 386 8.66 -0.50 -12.13
N ALA A 387 8.06 -0.92 -13.24
CA ALA A 387 7.13 -0.07 -13.98
C ALA A 387 5.83 -0.13 -13.17
N VAL A 388 5.22 1.02 -12.92
CA VAL A 388 4.06 1.08 -12.05
C VAL A 388 2.92 1.85 -12.67
N GLU A 389 1.71 1.50 -12.23
CA GLU A 389 0.51 2.27 -12.39
C GLU A 389 0.09 2.78 -11.00
N LEU A 390 -0.09 4.09 -10.85
CA LEU A 390 -0.41 4.71 -9.57
C LEU A 390 -1.86 5.17 -9.57
N SER A 391 -2.66 4.55 -8.71
CA SER A 391 -4.05 4.92 -8.46
C SER A 391 -4.20 5.33 -7.00
N SER A 392 -4.96 6.39 -6.75
CA SER A 392 -5.28 6.74 -5.36
C SER A 392 -6.14 5.64 -4.71
N GLU A 393 -7.05 5.02 -5.46
CA GLU A 393 -7.99 4.02 -4.92
C GLU A 393 -7.33 2.64 -4.81
N ALA A 394 -6.69 2.17 -5.88
CA ALA A 394 -6.09 0.83 -5.90
C ALA A 394 -4.70 0.80 -5.27
N GLY A 395 -3.97 1.92 -5.28
CA GLY A 395 -2.58 1.98 -4.86
C GLY A 395 -1.59 1.95 -6.03
N LEU A 396 -0.32 1.74 -5.70
CA LEU A 396 0.79 1.56 -6.62
C LEU A 396 0.83 0.10 -7.08
N MET A 397 0.64 -0.13 -8.38
CA MET A 397 0.58 -1.45 -8.98
C MET A 397 1.82 -1.70 -9.85
N PRO A 398 2.66 -2.70 -9.57
CA PRO A 398 3.75 -3.07 -10.48
C PRO A 398 3.19 -3.77 -11.74
N VAL A 399 3.58 -3.29 -12.92
CA VAL A 399 3.20 -3.83 -14.26
C VAL A 399 4.40 -4.34 -15.06
N GLY A 400 5.57 -4.33 -14.41
CA GLY A 400 6.82 -4.89 -14.88
C GLY A 400 7.80 -4.79 -13.74
N LEU A 401 8.62 -5.82 -13.58
CA LEU A 401 9.54 -5.94 -12.45
C LEU A 401 10.92 -6.37 -12.94
N ALA A 402 11.94 -5.87 -12.25
CA ALA A 402 13.33 -6.24 -12.42
C ALA A 402 14.08 -5.99 -11.11
N SER A 403 15.26 -6.59 -10.96
CA SER A 403 16.19 -6.25 -9.90
C SER A 403 17.63 -6.25 -10.39
N GLN A 404 18.48 -5.50 -9.68
CA GLN A 404 19.88 -5.39 -9.99
C GLN A 404 20.70 -5.33 -8.69
N THR A 405 21.63 -6.26 -8.55
CA THR A 405 22.63 -6.22 -7.49
C THR A 405 23.62 -5.09 -7.76
N ALA A 406 23.93 -4.33 -6.71
CA ALA A 406 24.87 -3.23 -6.76
C ALA A 406 26.32 -3.73 -6.80
N GLY A 407 27.22 -2.88 -7.29
CA GLY A 407 28.66 -3.13 -7.30
C GLY A 407 29.30 -3.08 -5.91
N ALA A 408 30.63 -3.12 -5.91
CA ALA A 408 31.42 -2.94 -4.70
C ALA A 408 31.16 -1.56 -4.06
N ALA A 409 31.16 -1.52 -2.72
CA ALA A 409 31.01 -0.28 -1.98
C ALA A 409 32.16 0.69 -2.30
N GLN A 410 31.80 1.95 -2.50
CA GLN A 410 32.73 3.06 -2.64
C GLN A 410 33.22 3.53 -1.26
N PRO A 411 34.26 4.37 -1.17
CA PRO A 411 34.77 4.86 0.11
C PRO A 411 33.75 5.60 0.99
N ASP A 412 32.70 6.17 0.39
CA ASP A 412 31.58 6.81 1.08
C ASP A 412 30.48 5.83 1.56
N GLY A 413 30.69 4.52 1.34
CA GLY A 413 29.77 3.44 1.68
C GLY A 413 28.63 3.25 0.68
N THR A 414 28.47 4.12 -0.31
CA THR A 414 27.45 3.97 -1.35
C THR A 414 27.85 2.91 -2.37
N ARG A 415 26.89 2.33 -3.10
CA ARG A 415 27.17 1.29 -4.10
C ARG A 415 26.65 1.69 -5.48
N PRO A 416 27.49 1.66 -6.53
CA PRO A 416 27.05 1.94 -7.89
C PRO A 416 26.13 0.84 -8.40
N VAL A 417 25.11 1.21 -9.18
CA VAL A 417 24.20 0.27 -9.83
C VAL A 417 24.25 0.50 -11.33
N GLN A 418 24.34 -0.58 -12.10
CA GLN A 418 24.26 -0.47 -13.56
C GLN A 418 22.83 -0.09 -13.97
N PRO A 419 22.65 0.68 -15.07
CA PRO A 419 21.32 0.94 -15.61
C PRO A 419 20.57 -0.37 -15.89
N VAL A 420 19.27 -0.38 -15.59
CA VAL A 420 18.42 -1.56 -15.76
C VAL A 420 17.54 -1.37 -16.99
N LEU A 421 17.58 -2.33 -17.91
CA LEU A 421 16.61 -2.38 -19.00
C LEU A 421 15.33 -3.05 -18.50
N LEU A 422 14.40 -2.24 -18.00
CA LEU A 422 13.12 -2.70 -17.51
C LEU A 422 12.20 -3.05 -18.69
N ARG A 423 11.66 -4.26 -18.64
CA ARG A 423 10.55 -4.68 -19.51
C ARG A 423 9.25 -4.57 -18.74
N SER A 424 8.21 -4.11 -19.42
CA SER A 424 6.89 -3.93 -18.85
C SER A 424 5.83 -4.15 -19.92
N GLY A 425 4.58 -4.30 -19.48
CA GLY A 425 3.44 -4.23 -20.38
C GLY A 425 3.48 -2.94 -21.21
N ALA A 426 3.03 -3.01 -22.47
CA ALA A 426 2.81 -1.82 -23.29
C ALA A 426 2.01 -0.77 -22.50
N PRO A 427 2.33 0.53 -22.64
CA PRO A 427 1.64 1.56 -21.88
C PRO A 427 0.19 1.53 -22.38
N TYR A 428 -0.76 1.15 -21.52
CA TYR A 428 -2.15 1.48 -21.78
C TYR A 428 -2.74 0.82 -23.03
N GLY A 429 -2.62 -0.51 -23.10
CA GLY A 429 -3.59 -1.37 -23.81
C GLY A 429 -4.98 -1.38 -23.16
N GLY A 430 -5.23 -0.37 -22.31
CA GLY A 430 -6.43 -0.07 -21.59
C GLY A 430 -6.50 -0.64 -20.16
N ALA A 431 -5.66 -1.58 -19.76
CA ALA A 431 -5.73 -2.21 -18.42
C ALA A 431 -5.76 -1.22 -17.24
N GLU A 432 -5.12 -0.05 -17.38
CA GLU A 432 -4.77 0.85 -16.30
C GLU A 432 -5.80 1.96 -16.02
N ALA A 433 -6.16 2.11 -14.75
CA ALA A 433 -7.01 3.13 -14.14
C ALA A 433 -6.21 4.26 -13.45
N GLY A 434 -4.88 4.31 -13.61
CA GLY A 434 -3.97 5.22 -12.91
C GLY A 434 -2.84 5.80 -13.76
N THR A 435 -1.97 6.58 -13.13
CA THR A 435 -0.87 7.31 -13.79
C THR A 435 0.37 6.42 -13.95
N PRO A 436 1.07 6.41 -15.09
CA PRO A 436 2.30 5.64 -15.25
C PRO A 436 3.45 6.19 -14.40
N GLY A 437 4.35 5.30 -14.01
CA GLY A 437 5.60 5.69 -13.41
C GLY A 437 6.65 4.58 -13.37
N VAL A 438 7.78 4.92 -12.78
CA VAL A 438 8.82 3.99 -12.34
C VAL A 438 8.99 4.13 -10.84
N TRP A 439 8.98 3.01 -10.14
CA TRP A 439 9.33 2.93 -8.74
C TRP A 439 10.62 2.14 -8.60
N VAL A 440 11.58 2.71 -7.88
CA VAL A 440 12.82 2.00 -7.52
C VAL A 440 12.97 2.06 -6.01
N PHE A 441 13.24 0.92 -5.39
CA PHE A 441 13.61 0.88 -3.99
C PHE A 441 14.88 0.06 -3.76
N ALA A 442 15.70 0.57 -2.86
CA ALA A 442 16.89 -0.07 -2.35
C ALA A 442 16.52 -0.97 -1.16
N ALA A 443 17.02 -2.20 -1.18
CA ALA A 443 16.85 -3.17 -0.12
C ALA A 443 18.19 -3.86 0.19
N SER A 444 18.25 -4.47 1.36
CA SER A 444 19.25 -5.49 1.69
C SER A 444 18.68 -6.85 1.34
N ALA A 445 19.42 -7.66 0.59
CA ALA A 445 19.04 -9.03 0.27
C ALA A 445 18.99 -9.95 1.51
N THR A 446 19.59 -9.54 2.64
CA THR A 446 19.72 -10.37 3.85
C THR A 446 18.84 -9.93 5.01
N SER A 447 18.61 -8.63 5.24
CA SER A 447 17.87 -8.16 6.43
C SER A 447 16.54 -7.48 6.12
N GLY A 448 16.37 -6.83 4.96
CA GLY A 448 15.13 -6.14 4.53
C GLY A 448 14.55 -5.07 5.48
N ALA A 449 15.13 -4.85 6.67
CA ALA A 449 14.51 -4.12 7.76
C ALA A 449 14.42 -2.60 7.51
N SER A 450 15.39 -2.07 6.76
CA SER A 450 15.36 -0.71 6.24
C SER A 450 15.21 -0.73 4.73
N ILE A 451 14.57 0.30 4.18
CA ILE A 451 14.38 0.47 2.73
C ILE A 451 14.43 1.96 2.39
N SER A 452 14.83 2.29 1.16
CA SER A 452 14.70 3.64 0.62
C SER A 452 14.16 3.57 -0.79
N GLY A 453 13.06 4.27 -1.06
CA GLY A 453 12.31 4.21 -2.30
C GLY A 453 12.17 5.57 -2.97
N SER A 454 12.02 5.54 -4.29
CA SER A 454 11.89 6.71 -5.15
C SER A 454 10.91 6.39 -6.29
N ILE A 455 10.01 7.31 -6.58
CA ILE A 455 8.92 7.17 -7.53
C ILE A 455 9.00 8.35 -8.52
N VAL A 456 9.07 8.03 -9.80
CA VAL A 456 8.97 9.02 -10.89
C VAL A 456 7.67 8.76 -11.64
N ARG A 457 6.80 9.76 -11.70
CA ARG A 457 5.56 9.72 -12.47
C ARG A 457 5.77 10.30 -13.87
N ALA A 458 5.03 9.83 -14.85
CA ALA A 458 5.07 10.36 -16.22
C ALA A 458 3.66 10.34 -16.84
N ALA A 459 3.46 11.10 -17.92
CA ALA A 459 2.22 11.02 -18.72
C ALA A 459 2.17 9.75 -19.58
N SER A 460 3.34 9.24 -19.97
CA SER A 460 3.55 7.91 -20.52
C SER A 460 4.92 7.43 -20.10
N LEU A 461 5.12 6.12 -19.94
CA LEU A 461 6.39 5.59 -19.50
C LEU A 461 7.48 5.86 -20.56
N PRO A 462 8.49 6.71 -20.31
CA PRO A 462 9.46 7.08 -21.34
C PRO A 462 10.44 5.94 -21.63
N THR A 463 11.25 6.08 -22.68
CA THR A 463 12.27 5.10 -23.07
C THR A 463 13.48 5.09 -22.14
N ARG A 464 13.73 6.21 -21.43
CA ARG A 464 14.75 6.34 -20.40
C ARG A 464 14.20 7.16 -19.23
N VAL A 465 14.44 6.72 -18.00
CA VAL A 465 14.10 7.41 -16.75
C VAL A 465 15.34 7.51 -15.88
N SER A 466 15.62 8.70 -15.36
CA SER A 466 16.63 8.91 -14.32
C SER A 466 15.94 9.07 -12.97
N MET A 467 16.28 8.19 -12.03
CA MET A 467 15.69 8.23 -10.69
C MET A 467 16.37 9.31 -9.85
N PRO A 468 15.62 10.08 -9.04
CA PRO A 468 16.22 11.01 -8.08
C PRO A 468 16.90 10.23 -6.96
N THR A 469 17.83 10.89 -6.26
CA THR A 469 18.57 10.30 -5.14
C THR A 469 17.63 9.79 -4.05
N PHE A 470 18.02 8.66 -3.46
CA PHE A 470 17.34 8.07 -2.31
C PHE A 470 17.39 8.99 -1.09
N LEU A 471 16.36 8.92 -0.25
CA LEU A 471 16.40 9.59 1.05
C LEU A 471 17.34 8.82 2.00
N PRO A 472 18.11 9.53 2.86
CA PRO A 472 18.85 8.91 3.96
C PRO A 472 17.95 8.08 4.86
N VAL A 473 18.48 7.03 5.50
CA VAL A 473 17.72 6.20 6.44
C VAL A 473 17.44 6.99 7.73
N PRO A 474 16.18 7.11 8.18
CA PRO A 474 15.85 7.85 9.39
C PRO A 474 16.34 7.12 10.64
N THR A 475 16.82 7.86 11.64
CA THR A 475 17.16 7.30 12.95
C THR A 475 16.50 8.10 14.07
N ALA A 476 15.82 7.39 14.97
CA ALA A 476 15.21 7.94 16.17
C ALA A 476 15.15 6.88 17.26
N ALA A 477 15.03 7.33 18.51
CA ALA A 477 14.76 6.48 19.66
C ALA A 477 13.35 6.78 20.19
N TYR A 478 12.71 5.78 20.79
CA TYR A 478 11.42 5.94 21.47
C TYR A 478 11.53 5.51 22.93
N THR A 479 10.98 6.31 23.84
CA THR A 479 10.93 6.00 25.27
C THR A 479 9.47 5.83 25.70
N PRO A 480 8.99 4.59 25.93
CA PRO A 480 7.57 4.33 26.24
C PRO A 480 7.08 5.05 27.50
N ALA A 481 7.89 5.08 28.56
CA ALA A 481 7.52 5.68 29.84
C ALA A 481 7.17 7.18 29.75
N SER A 482 7.85 7.90 28.85
CA SER A 482 7.59 9.33 28.62
C SER A 482 6.82 9.61 27.33
N ARG A 483 6.55 8.56 26.51
CA ARG A 483 6.04 8.66 25.13
C ARG A 483 6.83 9.62 24.24
N ALA A 484 8.13 9.74 24.49
CA ALA A 484 8.99 10.65 23.77
C ALA A 484 9.66 9.94 22.59
N LEU A 485 9.38 10.41 21.37
CA LEU A 485 10.17 10.11 20.19
C LEU A 485 11.31 11.13 20.10
N THR A 486 12.56 10.68 20.08
CA THR A 486 13.75 11.53 20.02
C THR A 486 14.48 11.30 18.69
N PRO A 487 14.31 12.17 17.68
CA PRO A 487 15.02 12.07 16.42
C PRO A 487 16.53 12.32 16.59
N SER A 488 17.35 11.65 15.78
CA SER A 488 18.76 12.04 15.64
C SER A 488 18.85 13.35 14.86
N ALA A 489 19.39 14.40 15.49
CA ALA A 489 19.53 15.72 14.85
C ALA A 489 20.28 15.64 13.50
N THR A 490 21.34 14.83 13.41
CA THR A 490 22.10 14.62 12.17
C THR A 490 21.23 13.97 11.09
N SER A 491 20.49 12.91 11.44
CA SER A 491 19.60 12.21 10.50
C SER A 491 18.47 13.13 10.03
N TRP A 492 17.82 13.85 10.94
CA TRP A 492 16.70 14.75 10.63
C TRP A 492 17.12 15.93 9.75
N ASN A 493 18.28 16.51 10.01
CA ASN A 493 18.84 17.58 9.17
C ASN A 493 19.18 17.06 7.77
N ALA A 494 19.74 15.85 7.66
CA ALA A 494 20.03 15.24 6.36
C ALA A 494 18.74 14.93 5.56
N LEU A 495 17.70 14.44 6.24
CA LEU A 495 16.38 14.19 5.64
C LEU A 495 15.72 15.47 5.15
N ALA A 496 15.68 16.51 5.99
CA ALA A 496 15.13 17.81 5.61
C ALA A 496 15.92 18.42 4.44
N GLY A 497 17.25 18.35 4.47
CA GLY A 497 18.11 18.80 3.37
C GLY A 497 17.92 18.01 2.06
N ALA A 498 17.47 16.75 2.14
CA ALA A 498 17.11 15.92 0.99
C ALA A 498 15.66 16.13 0.50
N GLY A 499 14.91 17.04 1.14
CA GLY A 499 13.54 17.41 0.78
C GLY A 499 12.45 16.54 1.40
N ALA A 500 12.74 15.76 2.44
CA ALA A 500 11.69 15.10 3.21
C ALA A 500 10.90 16.17 4.00
N GLY A 501 9.57 16.11 3.92
CA GLY A 501 8.67 17.09 4.55
C GLY A 501 7.69 16.48 5.55
N LEU A 502 7.48 15.17 5.50
CA LEU A 502 6.60 14.44 6.40
C LEU A 502 7.36 13.29 7.05
N ALA A 503 7.08 13.04 8.31
CA ALA A 503 7.50 11.85 9.01
C ALA A 503 6.28 11.02 9.44
N ARG A 504 6.47 9.70 9.43
CA ARG A 504 5.55 8.73 9.99
C ARG A 504 6.31 7.86 10.98
N VAL A 505 5.78 7.72 12.17
CA VAL A 505 6.24 6.72 13.13
C VAL A 505 5.16 5.68 13.33
N THR A 506 5.58 4.43 13.38
CA THR A 506 4.71 3.29 13.62
C THR A 506 5.22 2.57 14.86
N LEU A 507 4.40 2.54 15.90
CA LEU A 507 4.67 1.85 17.16
C LEU A 507 3.83 0.57 17.20
N THR A 508 4.46 -0.60 17.26
CA THR A 508 3.73 -1.88 17.26
C THR A 508 3.91 -2.58 18.60
N GLY A 509 2.79 -2.81 19.28
CA GLY A 509 2.71 -3.52 20.55
C GLY A 509 2.15 -4.93 20.37
N ALA A 510 1.74 -5.57 21.46
CA ALA A 510 1.28 -6.95 21.47
C ALA A 510 -0.06 -7.17 20.76
N GLN A 511 -0.96 -6.17 20.77
CA GLN A 511 -2.32 -6.31 20.22
C GLN A 511 -2.63 -5.29 19.11
N GLY A 512 -1.78 -4.29 18.94
CA GLY A 512 -2.14 -3.12 18.15
C GLY A 512 -0.94 -2.35 17.64
N ARG A 513 -1.25 -1.42 16.75
CA ARG A 513 -0.29 -0.52 16.14
C ARG A 513 -0.79 0.91 16.19
N HIS A 514 0.13 1.83 16.44
CA HIS A 514 -0.12 3.27 16.51
C HIS A 514 0.73 3.98 15.47
N VAL A 515 0.06 4.55 14.46
CA VAL A 515 0.67 5.31 13.36
C VAL A 515 0.56 6.79 13.67
N VAL A 516 1.68 7.50 13.68
CA VAL A 516 1.77 8.91 14.05
C VAL A 516 2.38 9.68 12.89
N PHE A 517 1.66 10.67 12.37
CA PHE A 517 2.12 11.58 11.33
C PHE A 517 2.46 12.95 11.90
N PHE A 518 3.54 13.55 11.41
CA PHE A 518 3.92 14.91 11.77
C PHE A 518 4.82 15.53 10.69
N ALA A 519 4.80 16.85 10.60
CA ALA A 519 5.70 17.59 9.72
C ALA A 519 7.16 17.35 10.12
N LEU A 520 8.01 17.05 9.15
CA LEU A 520 9.45 16.89 9.36
C LEU A 520 10.12 18.27 9.26
N VAL A 521 10.69 18.75 10.38
CA VAL A 521 11.36 20.06 10.46
C VAL A 521 12.82 19.87 10.84
N ALA A 522 13.73 20.56 10.14
CA ALA A 522 15.15 20.56 10.48
C ALA A 522 15.39 21.04 11.92
N GLY A 523 16.31 20.39 12.63
CA GLY A 523 16.59 20.69 14.04
C GLY A 523 15.48 20.33 15.02
N GLY A 524 14.47 19.55 14.59
CA GLY A 524 13.36 19.12 15.44
C GLY A 524 13.82 18.45 16.73
N GLY A 525 13.21 18.85 17.85
CA GLY A 525 13.43 18.25 19.17
C GLY A 525 12.65 16.96 19.37
N ALA A 526 12.64 16.47 20.61
CA ALA A 526 11.79 15.34 20.97
C ALA A 526 10.31 15.68 20.70
N LEU A 527 9.57 14.71 20.18
CA LEU A 527 8.15 14.79 19.88
C LEU A 527 7.38 13.93 20.87
N GLN A 528 6.34 14.50 21.48
CA GLN A 528 5.42 13.73 22.28
C GLN A 528 4.46 12.94 21.38
N VAL A 529 4.46 11.62 21.52
CA VAL A 529 3.44 10.76 20.90
C VAL A 529 2.12 10.96 21.65
N PRO A 530 1.01 11.29 20.93
CA PRO A 530 -0.27 11.54 21.57
C PRO A 530 -0.77 10.35 22.40
N ASP A 531 -1.49 10.66 23.47
CA ASP A 531 -2.13 9.67 24.31
C ASP A 531 -3.26 8.93 23.57
N SER A 532 -3.65 7.80 24.15
CA SER A 532 -4.81 7.04 23.73
C SER A 532 -6.12 7.75 24.04
N PRO A 533 -7.12 7.73 23.14
CA PRO A 533 -8.52 7.88 23.54
C PRO A 533 -8.88 6.83 24.60
N ALA A 534 -9.79 7.17 25.52
CA ALA A 534 -10.06 6.37 26.72
C ALA A 534 -10.70 5.00 26.43
N GLY A 535 -11.46 4.88 25.33
CA GLY A 535 -12.15 3.68 24.87
C GLY A 535 -11.34 2.83 23.88
N ALA A 536 -10.06 3.13 23.66
CA ALA A 536 -9.19 2.24 22.89
C ALA A 536 -8.87 0.97 23.69
N SER A 537 -9.02 -0.20 23.07
CA SER A 537 -8.79 -1.50 23.71
C SER A 537 -7.32 -1.86 23.91
N ALA A 538 -6.39 -1.16 23.26
CA ALA A 538 -4.95 -1.33 23.43
C ALA A 538 -4.22 -0.02 23.14
N ASP A 539 -3.14 0.25 23.88
CA ASP A 539 -2.25 1.39 23.70
C ASP A 539 -0.79 0.97 23.48
N PRO A 540 -0.41 0.70 22.21
CA PRO A 540 0.93 0.23 21.85
C PRO A 540 2.05 1.16 22.32
N ALA A 541 1.80 2.46 22.35
CA ALA A 541 2.80 3.46 22.66
C ALA A 541 3.26 3.41 24.13
N GLY A 542 2.43 2.88 25.04
CA GLY A 542 2.78 2.74 26.46
C GLY A 542 3.44 1.42 26.82
N GLU A 543 3.55 0.46 25.90
CA GLU A 543 4.05 -0.89 26.19
C GLU A 543 5.58 -0.94 26.31
N THR A 544 6.10 -1.75 27.23
CA THR A 544 7.55 -1.89 27.48
C THR A 544 8.30 -2.62 26.36
N GLY A 545 7.60 -3.37 25.51
CA GLY A 545 8.15 -4.15 24.39
C GLY A 545 7.78 -3.61 23.00
N VAL A 546 7.41 -2.33 22.91
CA VAL A 546 6.97 -1.72 21.65
C VAL A 546 8.10 -1.67 20.63
N SER A 547 7.83 -2.13 19.41
CA SER A 547 8.74 -1.96 18.29
C SER A 547 8.51 -0.62 17.60
N LEU A 548 9.60 -0.02 17.14
CA LEU A 548 9.59 1.27 16.46
C LEU A 548 9.88 1.05 14.97
N GLU A 549 9.09 1.68 14.11
CA GLU A 549 9.42 1.91 12.70
C GLU A 549 9.31 3.41 12.42
N VAL A 550 10.29 3.96 11.72
CA VAL A 550 10.31 5.38 11.34
C VAL A 550 10.39 5.46 9.83
N ALA A 551 9.50 6.25 9.22
CA ALA A 551 9.52 6.59 7.82
C ALA A 551 9.62 8.10 7.62
N ALA A 552 10.50 8.54 6.72
CA ALA A 552 10.57 9.90 6.23
C ALA A 552 10.09 9.94 4.78
N LEU A 553 9.32 10.95 4.43
CA LEU A 553 8.61 11.02 3.16
C LEU A 553 8.85 12.38 2.49
N ARG A 554 9.18 12.32 1.20
CA ARG A 554 9.25 13.45 0.28
C ARG A 554 8.03 13.40 -0.62
N LEU A 555 7.27 14.49 -0.57
CA LEU A 555 6.02 14.63 -1.32
C LEU A 555 6.27 15.30 -2.68
N SER A 556 5.30 15.17 -3.56
CA SER A 556 5.33 15.80 -4.88
C SER A 556 5.48 17.32 -4.80
N PRO A 557 6.13 17.96 -5.79
CA PRO A 557 6.21 19.41 -5.86
C PRO A 557 4.84 20.07 -5.71
N GLY A 558 4.74 21.05 -4.81
CA GLY A 558 3.49 21.76 -4.52
C GLY A 558 2.59 21.11 -3.46
N VAL A 559 2.94 19.91 -2.98
CA VAL A 559 2.24 19.25 -1.86
C VAL A 559 3.02 19.48 -0.57
N SER A 560 2.43 20.16 0.40
CA SER A 560 3.00 20.30 1.74
C SER A 560 2.56 19.15 2.67
N ALA A 561 3.27 18.96 3.78
CA ALA A 561 2.88 17.99 4.79
C ALA A 561 1.50 18.33 5.39
N GLU A 562 1.22 19.62 5.56
CA GLU A 562 -0.05 20.14 6.05
C GLU A 562 -1.17 19.86 5.08
N GLY A 563 -0.95 20.12 3.78
CA GLY A 563 -1.93 19.79 2.74
C GLY A 563 -2.30 18.31 2.81
N LEU A 564 -1.31 17.42 2.89
CA LEU A 564 -1.53 15.98 2.98
C LEU A 564 -2.33 15.53 4.23
N LEU A 565 -2.26 16.30 5.32
CA LEU A 565 -3.00 16.04 6.56
C LEU A 565 -4.39 16.70 6.57
N ASP A 566 -4.65 17.61 5.63
CA ASP A 566 -5.93 18.27 5.44
C ASP A 566 -6.92 17.33 4.72
N ALA A 567 -8.21 17.60 4.84
CA ALA A 567 -9.26 16.83 4.18
C ALA A 567 -9.55 17.32 2.75
N PRO A 568 -9.64 18.64 2.50
CA PRO A 568 -9.72 19.19 1.16
C PRO A 568 -8.48 18.89 0.31
N GLY A 569 -8.68 18.60 -0.97
CA GLY A 569 -7.58 18.52 -1.94
C GLY A 569 -6.72 17.26 -1.83
N VAL A 570 -5.41 17.43 -1.60
CA VAL A 570 -4.44 16.33 -1.54
C VAL A 570 -4.34 15.81 -0.11
N ASN A 571 -4.71 14.56 0.17
CA ASN A 571 -4.71 14.01 1.54
C ASN A 571 -4.04 12.63 1.66
N LEU A 572 -3.98 12.08 2.88
CA LEU A 572 -3.33 10.79 3.18
C LEU A 572 -3.86 9.61 2.32
N LEU A 573 -5.10 9.66 1.82
CA LEU A 573 -5.63 8.61 0.93
C LEU A 573 -5.03 8.63 -0.48
N GLN A 574 -4.30 9.69 -0.83
CA GLN A 574 -3.63 9.86 -2.12
C GLN A 574 -2.12 9.59 -2.04
N PHE A 575 -1.62 9.06 -0.92
CA PHE A 575 -0.20 8.70 -0.76
C PHE A 575 0.44 8.07 -1.99
N PRO A 576 -0.16 7.04 -2.64
CA PRO A 576 0.43 6.42 -3.83
C PRO A 576 0.75 7.39 -4.96
N VAL A 577 -0.08 8.42 -5.18
CA VAL A 577 0.07 9.35 -6.30
C VAL A 577 0.84 10.63 -5.95
N VAL A 578 1.01 10.94 -4.65
CA VAL A 578 1.68 12.17 -4.18
C VAL A 578 3.00 11.93 -3.45
N LEU A 579 3.40 10.67 -3.29
CA LEU A 579 4.71 10.31 -2.74
C LEU A 579 5.76 10.28 -3.85
N ASP A 580 6.88 10.96 -3.63
CA ASP A 580 8.02 11.00 -4.57
C ASP A 580 9.17 10.14 -4.10
N ALA A 581 9.46 10.16 -2.81
CA ALA A 581 10.44 9.26 -2.23
C ALA A 581 10.13 9.04 -0.76
N TYR A 582 10.67 7.95 -0.23
CA TYR A 582 10.56 7.63 1.18
C TYR A 582 11.80 6.87 1.63
N SER A 583 12.09 6.92 2.91
CA SER A 583 13.03 6.02 3.56
C SER A 583 12.40 5.52 4.83
N ARG A 584 12.58 4.24 5.13
CA ARG A 584 12.02 3.57 6.30
C ARG A 584 13.12 2.84 7.02
N SER A 585 13.12 2.95 8.34
CA SER A 585 13.98 2.17 9.22
C SER A 585 13.17 1.43 10.26
N ARG A 586 13.60 0.20 10.53
CA ARG A 586 13.23 -0.56 11.72
C ARG A 586 14.51 -0.72 12.54
N PRO A 587 14.69 0.02 13.64
CA PRO A 587 15.77 -0.24 14.58
C PRO A 587 15.83 -1.74 14.91
N PRO A 588 17.05 -2.31 15.00
CA PRO A 588 17.26 -3.73 15.27
C PRO A 588 16.80 -4.15 16.66
#